data_AF-A0A481MQJ6-F1
#
_entry.id   AF-A0A481MQJ6-F1
#
_cell.length_a   1.000
_cell.length_b   1.000
_cell.length_c   1.000
_cell.angle_alpha   90.00
_cell.angle_beta   90.00
_cell.angle_gamma   90.00
#
_symmetry.space_group_name_H-M   'P 1'
#
loop_
_entity.id
_entity.type
_entity.pdbx_description
1 polymer ?
#
loop_
_entity_poly.entity_id
_entity_poly.type
_entity_poly.pdbx_seq_one_letter_code
_entity_poly.pdbx_strand_id
1 'polypeptide(L)'
;MKTLLLALAVVAFVCLGSADQLGLARQPNPLSSRCFECTAENFWPKCLSTKQCPVGYHMCYTLFKPHEKLGTKWAVKGCAKTCPTAGPNEIVNCCLTHECNRIFK
;
A
#
# COMPACT_ATOMS: atom_id res chain seq x y z
N MET A 1 -22.39 -26.39 -49.69
CA MET A 1 -23.18 -25.22 -49.23
C MET A 1 -23.09 -25.14 -47.71
N LYS A 2 -22.90 -23.92 -47.17
CA LYS A 2 -22.80 -23.52 -45.73
C LYS A 2 -21.47 -23.91 -45.07
N THR A 3 -20.35 -23.18 -45.19
CA THR A 3 -20.02 -21.82 -44.71
C THR A 3 -20.51 -21.45 -43.31
N LEU A 4 -19.50 -21.14 -42.48
CA LEU A 4 -19.50 -20.10 -41.43
C LEU A 4 -20.34 -20.38 -40.19
N LEU A 5 -19.76 -21.12 -39.25
CA LEU A 5 -19.94 -20.86 -37.82
C LEU A 5 -18.53 -20.65 -37.25
N LEU A 6 -18.04 -19.39 -37.33
CA LEU A 6 -17.90 -18.54 -36.15
C LEU A 6 -16.94 -19.20 -35.14
N ALA A 7 -15.61 -19.10 -35.27
CA ALA A 7 -14.85 -17.86 -35.04
C ALA A 7 -15.38 -17.05 -33.84
N LEU A 8 -15.57 -17.67 -32.66
CA LEU A 8 -15.93 -16.93 -31.44
C LEU A 8 -15.56 -17.69 -30.15
N ALA A 9 -14.35 -18.25 -30.08
CA ALA A 9 -13.84 -18.89 -28.87
C ALA A 9 -12.44 -18.39 -28.46
N VAL A 10 -12.09 -17.14 -28.82
CA VAL A 10 -10.78 -16.55 -28.52
C VAL A 10 -10.94 -15.18 -27.84
N VAL A 11 -11.88 -15.00 -26.92
CA VAL A 11 -11.88 -13.82 -26.03
C VAL A 11 -12.55 -14.16 -24.69
N ALA A 12 -11.91 -14.99 -23.86
CA ALA A 12 -12.32 -15.15 -22.45
C ALA A 12 -11.22 -15.65 -21.50
N PHE A 13 -9.95 -15.74 -21.93
CA PHE A 13 -8.85 -16.21 -21.07
C PHE A 13 -7.89 -15.10 -20.64
N VAL A 14 -8.35 -13.85 -20.63
CA VAL A 14 -7.60 -12.72 -20.08
C VAL A 14 -8.41 -12.19 -18.89
N CYS A 15 -8.17 -12.77 -17.72
CA CYS A 15 -8.40 -12.21 -16.36
C CYS A 15 -8.47 -13.27 -15.23
N LEU A 16 -8.01 -14.51 -15.41
CA LEU A 16 -7.73 -15.41 -14.28
C LEU A 16 -6.30 -15.19 -13.78
N GLY A 17 -6.06 -13.99 -13.25
CA GLY A 17 -4.86 -13.68 -12.49
C GLY A 17 -4.95 -14.33 -11.09
N SER A 18 -4.38 -15.53 -10.97
CA SER A 18 -3.81 -16.09 -9.74
C SER A 18 -4.65 -15.93 -8.46
N ALA A 19 -5.73 -16.69 -8.35
CA ALA A 19 -6.43 -16.93 -7.09
C ALA A 19 -6.02 -18.28 -6.50
N ASP A 20 -4.71 -18.54 -6.34
CA ASP A 20 -4.23 -19.68 -5.55
C ASP A 20 -2.76 -19.50 -5.14
N GLN A 21 -2.56 -18.87 -3.98
CA GLN A 21 -1.44 -19.22 -3.09
C GLN A 21 -1.86 -19.07 -1.62
N LEU A 22 -1.99 -20.23 -0.98
CA LEU A 22 -1.54 -20.52 0.39
C LEU A 22 -2.15 -19.74 1.56
N GLY A 23 -3.03 -20.44 2.29
CA GLY A 23 -2.79 -20.72 3.72
C GLY A 23 -3.20 -19.63 4.72
N LEU A 24 -4.34 -19.84 5.38
CA LEU A 24 -4.61 -19.46 6.77
C LEU A 24 -4.25 -18.03 7.25
N ALA A 25 -4.17 -17.03 6.38
CA ALA A 25 -4.17 -15.64 6.82
C ALA A 25 -5.62 -15.26 7.10
N ARG A 26 -5.97 -15.11 8.38
CA ARG A 26 -7.20 -14.42 8.84
C ARG A 26 -7.47 -13.27 7.87
N GLN A 27 -8.59 -13.32 7.15
CA GLN A 27 -9.00 -12.20 6.31
C GLN A 27 -8.86 -10.94 7.17
N PRO A 28 -7.96 -10.01 6.82
CA PRO A 28 -7.77 -8.82 7.62
C PRO A 28 -9.12 -8.14 7.68
N ASN A 29 -9.56 -7.79 8.89
CA ASN A 29 -10.76 -6.99 9.05
C ASN A 29 -10.62 -5.81 8.06
N PRO A 30 -11.48 -5.70 7.03
CA PRO A 30 -11.25 -4.82 5.87
C PRO A 30 -11.20 -3.33 6.27
N LEU A 31 -11.52 -3.03 7.53
CA LEU A 31 -11.53 -1.72 8.15
C LEU A 31 -10.23 -1.33 8.87
N SER A 32 -9.31 -2.27 9.11
CA SER A 32 -8.10 -2.01 9.91
C SER A 32 -6.84 -2.50 9.19
N SER A 33 -6.20 -1.58 8.49
CA SER A 33 -4.93 -1.81 7.79
C SER A 33 -3.78 -2.02 8.77
N ARG A 34 -2.71 -2.70 8.32
CA ARG A 34 -1.44 -2.75 9.05
C ARG A 34 -0.45 -1.86 8.32
N CYS A 35 0.21 -0.94 9.01
CA CYS A 35 1.13 0.02 8.40
C CYS A 35 2.43 0.11 9.20
N PHE A 36 3.51 0.55 8.55
CA PHE A 36 4.69 1.01 9.28
C PHE A 36 4.33 2.32 10.00
N GLU A 37 4.64 2.40 11.30
CA GLU A 37 4.39 3.58 12.13
C GLU A 37 5.67 3.97 12.89
N CYS A 38 6.40 4.91 12.30
CA CYS A 38 7.75 5.25 12.72
C CYS A 38 8.17 6.62 12.14
N THR A 39 9.31 7.12 12.61
CA THR A 39 10.01 8.27 12.03
C THR A 39 11.39 7.83 11.52
N ALA A 40 12.01 8.65 10.68
CA ALA A 40 13.37 8.40 10.18
C ALA A 40 14.40 8.25 11.33
N GLU A 41 14.20 8.98 12.43
CA GLU A 41 15.08 8.96 13.60
C GLU A 41 14.97 7.67 14.41
N ASN A 42 13.77 7.08 14.50
CA ASN A 42 13.52 5.85 15.25
C ASN A 42 13.39 4.62 14.36
N PHE A 43 14.03 4.66 13.18
CA PHE A 43 13.97 3.60 12.18
C PHE A 43 14.26 2.22 12.77
N TRP A 44 15.44 2.05 13.39
CA TRP A 44 15.89 0.77 13.94
C TRP A 44 14.96 0.22 15.03
N PRO A 45 14.58 0.99 16.07
CA PRO A 45 13.75 0.45 17.14
C PRO A 45 12.27 0.29 16.77
N LYS A 46 11.73 1.03 15.79
CA LYS A 46 10.27 1.10 15.57
C LYS A 46 9.81 0.80 14.15
N CYS A 47 10.68 0.83 13.15
CA CYS A 47 10.28 0.70 11.75
C CYS A 47 10.59 -0.67 11.12
N LEU A 48 11.01 -1.65 11.92
CA LEU A 48 11.30 -3.01 11.44
C LEU A 48 10.04 -3.88 11.26
N SER A 49 8.91 -3.47 11.85
CA SER A 49 7.65 -4.20 11.75
C SER A 49 6.46 -3.26 11.60
N THR A 50 5.35 -3.80 11.06
CA THR A 50 4.09 -3.07 10.94
C THR A 50 3.26 -3.17 12.21
N LYS A 51 2.43 -2.16 12.45
CA LYS A 51 1.46 -2.12 13.54
C LYS A 51 0.05 -2.14 12.98
N GLN A 52 -0.86 -2.67 13.80
CA GLN A 52 -2.29 -2.57 13.53
C GLN A 52 -2.72 -1.11 13.65
N CYS A 53 -3.35 -0.56 12.62
CA CYS A 53 -3.88 0.79 12.69
C CYS A 53 -5.07 0.88 13.67
N PRO A 54 -5.26 2.04 14.33
CA PRO A 54 -6.43 2.28 15.17
C PRO A 54 -7.75 2.12 14.39
N VAL A 55 -8.85 1.86 15.10
CA VAL A 55 -10.17 1.72 14.49
C VAL A 55 -10.53 2.99 13.70
N GLY A 56 -10.95 2.81 12.45
CA GLY A 56 -11.27 3.90 11.52
C GLY A 56 -10.08 4.44 10.72
N TYR A 57 -8.85 4.03 11.04
CA TYR A 57 -7.64 4.38 10.29
C TYR A 57 -7.33 3.25 9.31
N HIS A 58 -7.75 3.42 8.07
CA HIS A 58 -7.69 2.38 7.03
C HIS A 58 -6.62 2.66 5.97
N MET A 59 -5.89 3.77 6.09
CA MET A 59 -4.90 4.21 5.12
C MET A 59 -3.51 4.25 5.75
N CYS A 60 -2.49 3.83 5.00
CA CYS A 60 -1.10 4.09 5.33
C CYS A 60 -0.62 5.35 4.62
N TYR A 61 0.28 6.10 5.25
CA TYR A 61 0.98 7.21 4.60
C TYR A 61 2.49 7.13 4.82
N THR A 62 3.23 7.79 3.92
CA THR A 62 4.63 8.19 4.09
C THR A 62 4.74 9.68 3.80
N LEU A 63 5.25 10.44 4.76
CA LEU A 63 5.59 11.85 4.61
C LEU A 63 7.07 11.97 4.26
N PHE A 64 7.39 12.78 3.25
CA PHE A 64 8.73 13.10 2.81
C PHE A 64 8.99 14.58 3.03
N LYS A 65 10.22 14.89 3.44
CA LYS A 65 10.72 16.26 3.64
C LYS A 65 11.94 16.50 2.74
N PRO A 66 12.24 17.78 2.43
CA PRO A 66 13.47 18.13 1.76
C PRO A 66 14.66 17.67 2.61
N HIS A 67 15.70 17.17 1.95
CA HIS A 67 16.96 16.83 2.58
C HIS A 67 18.09 17.45 1.77
N GLU A 68 18.93 18.26 2.42
CA GLU A 68 19.92 19.13 1.77
C GLU A 68 20.78 18.43 0.70
N LYS A 69 21.14 17.17 0.94
CA LYS A 69 22.03 16.39 0.05
C LYS A 69 21.32 15.38 -0.85
N LEU A 70 20.06 15.05 -0.56
CA LEU A 70 19.37 13.90 -1.16
C LEU A 70 18.07 14.31 -1.90
N GLY A 71 17.81 15.62 -2.01
CA GLY A 71 16.57 16.15 -2.56
C GLY A 71 15.41 15.97 -1.59
N THR A 72 14.90 14.75 -1.48
CA THR A 72 13.76 14.39 -0.62
C THR A 72 14.01 13.08 0.12
N LYS A 73 13.71 13.04 1.41
CA LYS A 73 13.82 11.84 2.25
C LYS A 73 12.52 11.62 3.01
N TRP A 74 12.14 10.36 3.20
CA TRP A 74 11.00 10.04 4.06
C TRP A 74 11.32 10.45 5.51
N ALA A 75 10.35 11.03 6.20
CA ALA A 75 10.46 11.53 7.56
C ALA A 75 9.54 10.77 8.52
N VAL A 76 8.31 10.46 8.10
CA VAL A 76 7.29 9.80 8.93
C VAL A 76 6.53 8.77 8.12
N LYS A 77 6.21 7.64 8.74
CA LYS A 77 5.27 6.64 8.24
C LYS A 77 4.19 6.43 9.30
N GLY A 78 2.95 6.21 8.88
CA GLY A 78 1.88 5.92 9.84
C GLY A 78 0.55 5.57 9.22
N CYS A 79 -0.45 5.46 10.09
CA CYS A 79 -1.85 5.26 9.74
C CYS A 79 -2.61 6.58 9.69
N ALA A 80 -3.61 6.69 8.83
CA ALA A 80 -4.51 7.85 8.78
C ALA A 80 -5.96 7.43 8.45
N LYS A 81 -6.93 8.25 8.90
CA LYS A 81 -8.35 8.12 8.49
C LYS A 81 -8.57 8.63 7.06
N THR A 82 -7.89 9.71 6.71
CA THR A 82 -7.86 10.33 5.37
C THR A 82 -6.42 10.64 5.03
N CYS A 83 -6.08 10.75 3.75
CA CYS A 83 -4.71 11.08 3.37
C CYS A 83 -4.30 12.43 3.96
N PRO A 84 -3.21 12.52 4.75
CA PRO A 84 -2.77 13.79 5.32
C PRO A 84 -2.46 14.81 4.22
N THR A 85 -2.79 16.07 4.46
CA THR A 85 -2.41 17.16 3.58
C THR A 85 -0.94 17.48 3.80
N ALA A 86 -0.15 17.52 2.72
CA ALA A 86 1.25 17.91 2.79
C ALA A 86 1.41 19.39 3.15
N GLY A 87 2.35 19.71 4.04
CA GLY A 87 2.75 21.09 4.28
C GLY A 87 3.62 21.67 3.15
N PRO A 88 4.04 22.94 3.27
CA PRO A 88 4.95 23.56 2.30
C PRO A 88 6.25 22.75 2.16
N ASN A 89 6.60 22.41 0.91
CA ASN A 89 7.76 21.60 0.56
C ASN A 89 7.75 20.14 1.08
N GLU A 90 6.63 19.67 1.63
CA GLU A 90 6.46 18.27 2.00
C GLU A 90 5.76 17.50 0.87
N ILE A 91 5.98 16.18 0.83
CA ILE A 91 5.25 15.27 -0.05
C ILE A 91 4.60 14.21 0.83
N VAL A 92 3.34 13.89 0.59
CA VAL A 92 2.63 12.82 1.28
C VAL A 92 2.18 11.79 0.26
N ASN A 93 2.65 10.56 0.42
CA ASN A 93 2.18 9.41 -0.36
C ASN A 93 1.26 8.55 0.50
N CYS A 94 0.07 8.28 0.00
CA CYS A 94 -0.95 7.49 0.68
C CYS A 94 -1.29 6.21 -0.09
N CYS A 95 -1.65 5.16 0.62
CA CYS A 95 -2.05 3.89 0.04
C CYS A 95 -2.95 3.10 1.00
N LEU A 96 -3.75 2.17 0.46
CA LEU A 96 -4.83 1.49 1.20
C LEU A 96 -4.52 0.01 1.52
N THR A 97 -3.52 -0.59 0.87
CA THR A 97 -3.23 -2.01 1.04
C THR A 97 -2.38 -2.27 2.29
N HIS A 98 -2.45 -3.48 2.83
CA HIS A 98 -1.66 -3.86 4.00
C HIS A 98 -0.16 -3.66 3.73
N GLU A 99 0.49 -2.96 4.66
CA GLU A 99 1.93 -2.70 4.68
C GLU A 99 2.42 -1.94 3.43
N CYS A 100 1.54 -1.24 2.72
CA CYS A 100 1.87 -0.60 1.45
C CYS A 100 2.90 0.54 1.58
N ASN A 101 3.05 1.09 2.79
CA ASN A 101 4.05 2.10 3.11
C ASN A 101 5.41 1.50 3.54
N ARG A 102 5.80 0.36 2.95
CA ARG A 102 7.11 -0.28 3.16
C ARG A 102 8.29 0.68 2.91
N ILE A 103 9.43 0.32 3.49
CA ILE A 103 10.68 1.09 3.45
C ILE A 103 11.37 0.94 2.09
N PHE A 104 11.32 -0.26 1.51
CA PHE A 104 11.95 -0.59 0.24
C PHE A 104 10.86 -0.84 -0.79
N LYS A 105 10.86 -0.05 -1.85
CA LYS A 105 10.08 -0.29 -3.05
C LYS A 105 11.01 -0.17 -4.24
#